data_AF-A0A8S9XCB9-F1
#
_entry.id   AF-A0A8S9XCB9-F1
#
_cell.length_a   1.000
_cell.length_b   1.000
_cell.length_c   1.000
_cell.angle_alpha   90.00
_cell.angle_beta   90.00
_cell.angle_gamma   90.00
#
_symmetry.space_group_name_H-M   'P 1'
#
loop_
_entity.id
_entity.type
_entity.pdbx_description
1 polymer ?
#
loop_
_entity_poly.entity_id
_entity_poly.type
_entity_poly.pdbx_seq_one_letter_code
_entity_poly.pdbx_strand_id
1 'polypeptide(L)'
;MCDNCKKAVRSSRLDQATSDTDKFKVLLESIEEIKEDMKRSNQTLRKDIEVQAGELSEIKEQLQKYSDHIDENTAKLVNLDKTVDTLVKKIDDMNDVQKRVDKQIVVLSDRINEIQQQSLGNVVEISGYPQLPDENIMQMIIKLGDVVGYPISEHMISDCYRIRQHRSDTRPGLLIVAFVRKIDKKGFYSAAWSKKDLNIRDVGIILGEPARIYVNNSLTPQNRKLLHACKEYKRTNSYKFMWVRDGRMFLKKDENSPRVNITSQEVLLRLASSA
;
A
#
# COMPACT_ATOMS: atom_id res chain seq x y z
N MET A 1 113.82 73.95 -27.40
CA MET A 1 112.68 73.88 -26.45
C MET A 1 112.47 72.44 -26.00
N CYS A 2 112.87 72.20 -24.74
CA CYS A 2 112.70 71.07 -23.79
C CYS A 2 112.51 69.60 -24.26
N ASP A 3 113.52 68.76 -23.97
CA ASP A 3 113.51 67.28 -24.06
C ASP A 3 112.58 66.57 -23.04
N ASN A 4 112.06 67.30 -22.04
CA ASN A 4 111.17 66.74 -21.02
C ASN A 4 109.72 66.54 -21.51
N CYS A 5 109.32 67.15 -22.63
CA CYS A 5 107.98 66.98 -23.22
C CYS A 5 107.86 65.74 -24.13
N LYS A 6 108.97 65.18 -24.64
CA LYS A 6 108.94 63.98 -25.50
C LYS A 6 108.88 62.66 -24.71
N LYS A 7 109.36 62.64 -23.45
CA LYS A 7 109.24 61.48 -22.55
C LYS A 7 107.85 61.38 -21.91
N ALA A 8 107.24 62.51 -21.52
CA ALA A 8 105.89 62.53 -20.93
C ALA A 8 104.80 62.11 -21.93
N VAL A 9 104.91 62.50 -23.21
CA VAL A 9 103.95 62.08 -24.26
C VAL A 9 104.14 60.61 -24.67
N ARG A 10 105.36 60.04 -24.51
CA ARG A 10 105.62 58.62 -24.75
C ARG A 10 105.20 57.72 -23.59
N SER A 11 105.34 58.15 -22.34
CA SER A 11 104.85 57.38 -21.18
C SER A 11 103.32 57.42 -21.09
N SER A 12 102.68 58.58 -21.27
CA SER A 12 101.21 58.67 -21.30
C SER A 12 100.59 57.89 -22.46
N ARG A 13 101.22 57.81 -23.64
CA ARG A 13 100.73 56.96 -24.74
C ARG A 13 100.96 55.47 -24.52
N LEU A 14 102.01 55.06 -23.79
CA LEU A 14 102.21 53.67 -23.42
C LEU A 14 101.23 53.25 -22.32
N ASP A 15 101.04 54.08 -21.27
CA ASP A 15 100.15 53.80 -20.14
C ASP A 15 98.66 53.84 -20.52
N GLN A 16 98.28 54.68 -21.50
CA GLN A 16 96.92 54.73 -22.05
C GLN A 16 96.66 53.57 -23.04
N ALA A 17 97.68 53.16 -23.80
CA ALA A 17 97.58 52.00 -24.69
C ALA A 17 97.55 50.67 -23.91
N THR A 18 98.27 50.55 -22.79
CA THR A 18 98.19 49.41 -21.86
C THR A 18 96.89 49.41 -21.05
N SER A 19 96.41 50.58 -20.60
CA SER A 19 95.11 50.69 -19.89
C SER A 19 93.91 50.35 -20.77
N ASP A 20 93.91 50.77 -22.05
CA ASP A 20 92.82 50.43 -22.98
C ASP A 20 92.91 48.99 -23.48
N THR A 21 94.10 48.38 -23.59
CA THR A 21 94.22 46.94 -23.86
C THR A 21 93.81 46.08 -22.66
N ASP A 22 94.09 46.49 -21.42
CA ASP A 22 93.63 45.80 -20.21
C ASP A 22 92.10 45.91 -20.04
N LYS A 23 91.48 47.06 -20.32
CA LYS A 23 90.01 47.19 -20.34
C LYS A 23 89.35 46.33 -21.40
N PHE A 24 89.95 46.25 -22.60
CA PHE A 24 89.44 45.40 -23.69
C PHE A 24 89.58 43.91 -23.34
N LYS A 25 90.65 43.54 -22.62
CA LYS A 25 90.88 42.19 -22.13
C LYS A 25 89.88 41.79 -21.03
N VAL A 26 89.61 42.68 -20.07
CA VAL A 26 88.56 42.48 -19.05
C VAL A 26 87.17 42.37 -19.69
N LEU A 27 86.87 43.20 -20.70
CA LEU A 27 85.61 43.14 -21.44
C LEU A 27 85.46 41.82 -22.21
N LEU A 28 86.53 41.34 -22.85
CA LEU A 28 86.56 40.03 -23.52
C LEU A 28 86.34 38.89 -22.53
N GLU A 29 87.01 38.92 -21.38
CA GLU A 29 86.81 37.92 -20.31
C GLU A 29 85.37 37.92 -19.77
N SER A 30 84.76 39.09 -19.57
CA SER A 30 83.34 39.20 -19.17
C SER A 30 82.38 38.71 -20.25
N ILE A 31 82.67 38.95 -21.54
CA ILE A 31 81.87 38.42 -22.66
C ILE A 31 82.01 36.90 -22.75
N GLU A 32 83.20 36.36 -22.51
CA GLU A 32 83.46 34.91 -22.47
C GLU A 32 82.70 34.25 -21.32
N GLU A 33 82.69 34.88 -20.14
CA GLU A 33 81.93 34.45 -18.96
C GLU A 33 80.42 34.47 -19.22
N ILE A 34 79.88 35.57 -19.78
CA ILE A 34 78.46 35.68 -20.17
C ILE A 34 78.11 34.61 -21.22
N LYS A 35 79.00 34.34 -22.18
CA LYS A 35 78.78 33.32 -23.21
C LYS A 35 78.74 31.92 -22.62
N GLU A 36 79.60 31.61 -21.67
CA GLU A 36 79.60 30.34 -20.95
C GLU A 36 78.39 30.20 -20.01
N ASP A 37 77.97 31.26 -19.31
CA ASP A 37 76.75 31.28 -18.51
C ASP A 37 75.49 31.14 -19.38
N MET A 38 75.45 31.82 -20.53
CA MET A 38 74.38 31.69 -21.52
C MET A 38 74.32 30.26 -22.07
N LYS A 39 75.47 29.61 -22.28
CA LYS A 39 75.55 28.23 -22.75
C LYS A 39 75.09 27.24 -21.68
N ARG A 40 75.47 27.45 -20.41
CA ARG A 40 74.95 26.67 -19.27
C ARG A 40 73.44 26.85 -19.12
N SER A 41 72.95 28.09 -19.13
CA SER A 41 71.52 28.41 -19.04
C SER A 41 70.72 27.74 -20.17
N ASN A 42 71.19 27.83 -21.42
CA ASN A 42 70.57 27.15 -22.55
C ASN A 42 70.60 25.62 -22.44
N GLN A 43 71.65 25.03 -21.85
CA GLN A 43 71.70 23.59 -21.60
C GLN A 43 70.69 23.18 -20.51
N THR A 44 70.54 23.97 -19.45
CA THR A 44 69.54 23.72 -18.40
C THR A 44 68.12 23.85 -18.96
N LEU A 45 67.83 24.92 -19.69
CA LEU A 45 66.53 25.13 -20.34
C LEU A 45 66.16 24.00 -21.30
N ARG A 46 67.13 23.46 -22.05
CA ARG A 46 66.90 22.31 -22.93
C ARG A 46 66.50 21.06 -22.15
N LYS A 47 67.15 20.80 -21.01
CA LYS A 47 66.79 19.67 -20.14
C LYS A 47 65.39 19.85 -19.56
N ASP A 48 65.06 21.05 -19.10
CA ASP A 48 63.73 21.34 -18.54
C ASP A 48 62.63 21.17 -19.60
N ILE A 49 62.88 21.58 -20.85
CA ILE A 49 61.97 21.36 -21.98
C ILE A 49 61.79 19.87 -22.26
N GLU A 50 62.85 19.06 -22.21
CA GLU A 50 62.76 17.60 -22.39
C GLU A 50 61.95 16.93 -21.28
N VAL A 51 62.17 17.32 -20.02
CA VAL A 51 61.40 16.81 -18.87
C VAL A 51 59.92 17.18 -19.00
N GLN A 52 59.62 18.45 -19.30
CA GLN A 52 58.24 18.91 -19.51
C GLN A 52 57.57 18.22 -20.70
N ALA A 53 58.30 17.94 -21.79
CA ALA A 53 57.77 17.19 -22.92
C ALA A 53 57.41 15.74 -22.53
N GLY A 54 58.20 15.11 -21.65
CA GLY A 54 57.89 13.81 -21.06
C GLY A 54 56.62 13.83 -20.21
N GLU A 55 56.52 14.77 -19.27
CA GLU A 55 55.34 14.95 -18.42
C GLU A 55 54.08 15.24 -19.25
N LEU A 56 54.17 16.07 -20.28
CA LEU A 56 53.06 16.34 -21.21
C LEU A 56 52.62 15.08 -21.98
N SER A 57 53.56 14.20 -22.32
CA SER A 57 53.24 12.92 -22.96
C SER A 57 52.48 11.99 -22.01
N GLU A 58 52.89 11.89 -20.75
CA GLU A 58 52.17 11.09 -19.74
C GLU A 58 50.77 11.65 -19.45
N ILE A 59 50.65 12.97 -19.32
CA ILE A 59 49.35 13.64 -19.14
C ILE A 59 48.42 13.35 -20.32
N LYS A 60 48.95 13.38 -21.55
CA LYS A 60 48.17 13.04 -22.76
C LYS A 60 47.66 11.59 -22.71
N GLU A 61 48.49 10.65 -22.28
CA GLU A 61 48.08 9.25 -22.17
C GLU A 61 46.99 9.05 -21.09
N GLN A 62 47.13 9.73 -19.94
CA GLN A 62 46.12 9.72 -18.89
C GLN A 62 44.80 10.35 -19.36
N LEU A 63 44.86 11.48 -20.08
CA LEU A 63 43.70 12.14 -20.68
C LEU A 63 42.96 11.21 -21.66
N GLN A 64 43.71 10.45 -22.46
CA GLN A 64 43.09 9.47 -23.37
C GLN A 64 42.35 8.38 -22.59
N LYS A 65 42.98 7.80 -21.55
CA LYS A 65 42.32 6.80 -20.68
C LYS A 65 41.07 7.36 -20.00
N TYR A 66 41.11 8.61 -19.53
CA TYR A 66 39.94 9.28 -18.97
C TYR A 66 38.84 9.48 -20.00
N SER A 67 39.17 9.85 -21.25
CA SER A 67 38.21 9.94 -22.34
C SER A 67 37.52 8.60 -22.58
N ASP A 68 38.29 7.51 -22.68
CA ASP A 68 37.74 6.17 -22.91
C ASP A 68 36.82 5.74 -21.75
N HIS A 69 37.20 6.02 -20.50
CA HIS A 69 36.35 5.76 -19.33
C HIS A 69 35.07 6.61 -19.32
N ILE A 70 35.12 7.85 -19.79
CA ILE A 70 33.93 8.71 -19.92
C ILE A 70 32.97 8.11 -20.96
N ASP A 71 33.47 7.63 -22.09
CA ASP A 71 32.66 7.00 -23.13
C ASP A 71 32.00 5.71 -22.62
N GLU A 72 32.75 4.86 -21.92
CA GLU A 72 32.20 3.64 -21.29
C GLU A 72 31.12 3.96 -20.25
N ASN A 73 31.36 4.96 -19.39
CA ASN A 73 30.40 5.35 -18.37
C ASN A 73 29.15 5.96 -19.00
N THR A 74 29.29 6.74 -20.07
CA THR A 74 28.17 7.28 -20.84
C THR A 74 27.33 6.15 -21.43
N ALA A 75 27.96 5.12 -22.01
CA ALA A 75 27.27 3.95 -22.51
C ALA A 75 26.53 3.18 -21.40
N LYS A 76 27.15 3.01 -20.22
CA LYS A 76 26.51 2.38 -19.05
C LYS A 76 25.32 3.19 -18.54
N LEU A 77 25.42 4.53 -18.50
CA LEU A 77 24.32 5.42 -18.11
C LEU A 77 23.13 5.30 -19.06
N VAL A 78 23.36 5.28 -20.38
CA VAL A 78 22.28 5.07 -21.37
C VAL A 78 21.61 3.71 -21.20
N ASN A 79 22.35 2.66 -20.87
CA ASN A 79 21.78 1.34 -20.61
C ASN A 79 20.99 1.29 -19.29
N LEU A 80 21.48 1.96 -18.25
CA LEU A 80 20.75 2.12 -16.98
C LEU A 80 19.43 2.85 -17.21
N ASP A 81 19.43 3.94 -17.97
CA ASP A 81 18.25 4.73 -18.30
C ASP A 81 17.17 3.86 -18.99
N LYS A 82 17.57 3.08 -20.01
CA LYS A 82 16.67 2.10 -20.66
C LYS A 82 16.13 1.05 -19.69
N THR A 83 16.94 0.62 -18.74
CA THR A 83 16.54 -0.39 -17.74
C THR A 83 15.53 0.22 -16.76
N VAL A 84 15.76 1.45 -16.31
CA VAL A 84 14.84 2.22 -15.46
C VAL A 84 13.50 2.41 -16.16
N ASP A 85 13.49 2.85 -17.42
CA ASP A 85 12.27 2.99 -18.21
C ASP A 85 11.48 1.67 -18.32
N THR A 86 12.20 0.56 -18.52
CA THR A 86 11.57 -0.77 -18.60
C THR A 86 10.98 -1.19 -17.25
N LEU A 87 11.67 -0.91 -16.15
CA LEU A 87 11.20 -1.22 -14.80
C LEU A 87 9.98 -0.37 -14.42
N VAL A 88 9.98 0.93 -14.75
CA VAL A 88 8.83 1.83 -14.52
C VAL A 88 7.60 1.29 -15.25
N LYS A 89 7.73 0.93 -16.54
CA LYS A 89 6.62 0.32 -17.30
C LYS A 89 6.10 -0.96 -16.65
N LYS A 90 6.99 -1.85 -16.20
CA LYS A 90 6.59 -3.09 -15.51
C LYS A 90 5.86 -2.80 -14.19
N ILE A 91 6.28 -1.79 -13.44
CA ILE A 91 5.62 -1.39 -12.19
C ILE A 91 4.20 -0.87 -12.49
N ASP A 92 4.04 -0.05 -13.52
CA ASP A 92 2.73 0.45 -13.94
C ASP A 92 1.80 -0.68 -14.38
N ASP A 93 2.30 -1.60 -15.20
CA ASP A 93 1.57 -2.80 -15.64
C ASP A 93 1.14 -3.67 -14.43
N MET A 94 2.05 -3.89 -13.48
CA MET A 94 1.78 -4.64 -12.26
C MET A 94 0.73 -3.96 -11.39
N ASN A 95 0.80 -2.64 -11.21
CA ASN A 95 -0.20 -1.87 -10.46
C ASN A 95 -1.58 -1.99 -11.10
N ASP A 96 -1.66 -1.98 -12.43
CA ASP A 96 -2.93 -2.13 -13.13
C ASP A 96 -3.47 -3.56 -13.08
N VAL A 97 -2.59 -4.58 -13.12
CA VAL A 97 -2.99 -5.96 -12.83
C VAL A 97 -3.53 -6.08 -11.41
N GLN A 98 -2.84 -5.51 -10.41
CA GLN A 98 -3.24 -5.57 -9.02
C GLN A 98 -4.63 -4.95 -8.81
N LYS A 99 -4.88 -3.74 -9.34
CA LYS A 99 -6.20 -3.11 -9.31
C LYS A 99 -7.29 -3.99 -9.93
N ARG A 100 -6.99 -4.71 -11.02
CA ARG A 100 -7.96 -5.63 -11.65
C ARG A 100 -8.24 -6.84 -10.76
N VAL A 101 -7.20 -7.43 -10.18
CA VAL A 101 -7.32 -8.59 -9.28
C VAL A 101 -8.09 -8.22 -8.02
N ASP A 102 -7.79 -7.08 -7.39
CA ASP A 102 -8.51 -6.61 -6.19
C ASP A 102 -10.01 -6.41 -6.47
N LYS A 103 -10.36 -5.83 -7.62
CA LYS A 103 -11.76 -5.72 -8.06
C LYS A 103 -12.42 -7.09 -8.23
N GLN A 104 -11.71 -8.05 -8.82
CA GLN A 104 -12.22 -9.41 -8.98
C GLN A 104 -12.44 -10.12 -7.63
N ILE A 105 -11.53 -9.95 -6.66
CA ILE A 105 -11.66 -10.52 -5.32
C ILE A 105 -12.93 -10.00 -4.62
N VAL A 106 -13.21 -8.70 -4.72
CA VAL A 106 -14.43 -8.11 -4.15
C VAL A 106 -15.67 -8.72 -4.81
N VAL A 107 -15.73 -8.74 -6.14
CA VAL A 107 -16.87 -9.30 -6.89
C VAL A 107 -17.10 -10.78 -6.56
N LEU A 108 -16.02 -11.57 -6.47
CA LEU A 108 -16.10 -13.00 -6.16
C LEU A 108 -16.53 -13.23 -4.71
N SER A 109 -16.01 -12.44 -3.77
CA SER A 109 -16.37 -12.53 -2.36
C SER A 109 -17.84 -12.19 -2.13
N ASP A 110 -18.36 -11.15 -2.80
CA ASP A 110 -19.79 -10.81 -2.78
C ASP A 110 -20.63 -11.94 -3.38
N ARG A 111 -20.17 -12.54 -4.48
CA ARG A 111 -20.88 -13.66 -5.12
C ARG A 111 -20.92 -14.91 -4.23
N ILE A 112 -19.83 -15.21 -3.54
CA ILE A 112 -19.78 -16.31 -2.56
C ILE A 112 -20.77 -16.05 -1.42
N ASN A 113 -20.78 -14.83 -0.88
CA ASN A 113 -21.72 -14.45 0.18
C ASN A 113 -23.19 -14.55 -0.29
N GLU A 114 -23.49 -14.15 -1.53
CA GLU A 114 -24.83 -14.32 -2.11
C GLU A 114 -25.24 -15.80 -2.17
N ILE A 115 -24.36 -16.68 -2.64
CA ILE A 115 -24.62 -18.13 -2.74
C ILE A 115 -24.83 -18.73 -1.35
N GLN A 116 -23.97 -18.39 -0.38
CA GLN A 116 -24.13 -18.83 1.01
C GLN A 116 -25.44 -18.32 1.62
N GLN A 117 -25.84 -17.07 1.35
CA GLN A 117 -27.10 -16.55 1.86
C GLN A 117 -28.30 -17.25 1.22
N GLN A 118 -28.19 -17.67 -0.05
CA GLN A 118 -29.23 -18.44 -0.73
C GLN A 118 -29.38 -19.85 -0.16
N SER A 119 -28.28 -20.51 0.23
CA SER A 119 -28.34 -21.84 0.87
C SER A 119 -29.03 -21.79 2.23
N LEU A 120 -28.89 -20.66 2.95
CA LEU A 120 -29.62 -20.37 4.19
C LEU A 120 -31.09 -19.98 3.97
N GLY A 121 -31.58 -19.94 2.73
CA GLY A 121 -32.93 -19.45 2.40
C GLY A 121 -34.06 -20.23 3.10
N ASN A 122 -33.84 -21.51 3.39
CA ASN A 122 -34.77 -22.40 4.08
C ASN A 122 -34.55 -22.48 5.60
N VAL A 123 -33.60 -21.71 6.13
CA VAL A 123 -33.16 -21.85 7.53
C VAL A 123 -33.68 -20.68 8.36
N VAL A 124 -34.17 -20.99 9.55
CA VAL A 124 -34.52 -20.01 10.59
C VAL A 124 -33.71 -20.26 11.85
N GLU A 125 -33.44 -19.18 12.57
CA GLU A 125 -32.74 -19.15 13.84
C GLU A 125 -33.74 -18.73 14.92
N ILE A 126 -33.95 -19.59 15.92
CA ILE A 126 -34.82 -19.31 17.06
C ILE A 126 -33.95 -19.04 18.28
N SER A 127 -34.11 -17.85 18.87
CA SER A 127 -33.39 -17.43 20.07
C SER A 127 -34.34 -17.20 21.24
N GLY A 128 -33.81 -17.27 22.46
CA GLY A 128 -34.59 -17.10 23.69
C GLY A 128 -35.34 -18.36 24.14
N TYR A 129 -35.25 -19.47 23.40
CA TYR A 129 -35.80 -20.76 23.81
C TYR A 129 -34.88 -21.42 24.86
N PRO A 130 -35.32 -21.63 26.11
CA PRO A 130 -34.50 -22.18 27.20
C PRO A 130 -33.91 -23.55 26.86
N GLN A 131 -32.77 -23.87 27.45
CA GLN A 131 -32.19 -25.21 27.35
C GLN A 131 -32.77 -26.09 28.46
N LEU A 132 -33.33 -27.24 28.08
CA LEU A 132 -33.88 -28.22 29.01
C LEU A 132 -32.96 -29.46 29.05
N PRO A 133 -32.88 -30.18 30.19
CA PRO A 133 -32.29 -31.52 30.23
C PRO A 133 -33.06 -32.44 29.28
N ASP A 134 -32.35 -33.26 28.50
CA ASP A 134 -32.92 -34.20 27.51
C ASP A 134 -33.91 -33.55 26.53
N GLU A 135 -33.51 -32.42 25.93
CA GLU A 135 -34.36 -31.69 24.99
C GLU A 135 -34.57 -32.42 23.65
N ASN A 136 -35.84 -32.66 23.30
CA ASN A 136 -36.22 -33.06 21.94
C ASN A 136 -36.54 -31.82 21.11
N ILE A 137 -35.56 -31.40 20.30
CA ILE A 137 -35.64 -30.17 19.50
C ILE A 137 -36.81 -30.22 18.50
N MET A 138 -37.07 -31.37 17.88
CA MET A 138 -38.18 -31.55 16.94
C MET A 138 -39.52 -31.27 17.63
N GLN A 139 -39.76 -31.86 18.81
CA GLN A 139 -40.99 -31.62 19.56
C GLN A 139 -41.14 -30.16 20.00
N MET A 140 -40.05 -29.50 20.34
CA MET A 140 -40.06 -28.07 20.70
C MET A 140 -40.47 -27.19 19.51
N ILE A 141 -39.99 -27.51 18.31
CA ILE A 141 -40.35 -26.80 17.08
C ILE A 141 -41.82 -27.03 16.73
N ILE A 142 -42.32 -28.26 16.86
CA ILE A 142 -43.73 -28.60 16.62
C ILE A 142 -44.64 -27.79 17.56
N LYS A 143 -44.36 -27.82 18.87
CA LYS A 143 -45.09 -27.02 19.87
C LYS A 143 -45.05 -25.53 19.55
N LEU A 144 -43.90 -25.02 19.13
CA LEU A 144 -43.77 -23.63 18.74
C LEU A 144 -44.62 -23.29 17.51
N GLY A 145 -44.69 -24.21 16.53
CA GLY A 145 -45.57 -24.12 15.37
C GLY A 145 -47.04 -23.97 15.76
N ASP A 146 -47.53 -24.82 16.66
CA ASP A 146 -48.91 -24.76 17.16
C ASP A 146 -49.20 -23.42 17.84
N VAL A 147 -48.25 -22.94 18.65
CA VAL A 147 -48.37 -21.68 19.40
C VAL A 147 -48.40 -20.46 18.48
N VAL A 148 -47.67 -20.47 17.36
CA VAL A 148 -47.70 -19.36 16.39
C VAL A 148 -48.84 -19.48 15.38
N GLY A 149 -49.63 -20.55 15.43
CA GLY A 149 -50.74 -20.80 14.49
C GLY A 149 -50.27 -21.31 13.13
N TYR A 150 -49.09 -21.94 13.06
CA TYR A 150 -48.59 -22.64 11.87
C TYR A 150 -48.13 -24.04 12.28
N PRO A 151 -49.03 -25.04 12.29
CA PRO A 151 -48.68 -26.41 12.70
C PRO A 151 -47.57 -26.97 11.81
N ILE A 152 -46.47 -27.39 12.44
CA ILE A 152 -45.32 -27.98 11.76
C ILE A 152 -45.39 -29.49 11.89
N SER A 153 -45.23 -30.20 10.78
CA SER A 153 -45.05 -31.65 10.78
C SER A 153 -43.59 -32.02 10.58
N GLU A 154 -43.17 -33.20 11.05
CA GLU A 154 -41.77 -33.66 10.97
C GLU A 154 -41.23 -33.67 9.52
N HIS A 155 -42.06 -34.05 8.54
CA HIS A 155 -41.70 -34.09 7.12
C HIS A 155 -41.43 -32.71 6.49
N MET A 156 -41.81 -31.61 7.17
CA MET A 156 -41.51 -30.25 6.72
C MET A 156 -40.09 -29.82 7.10
N ILE A 157 -39.48 -30.48 8.08
CA ILE A 157 -38.16 -30.18 8.60
C ILE A 157 -37.14 -31.10 7.92
N SER A 158 -36.10 -30.51 7.36
CA SER A 158 -34.96 -31.24 6.81
C SER A 158 -33.94 -31.56 7.89
N ASP A 159 -33.67 -30.62 8.79
CA ASP A 159 -32.72 -30.76 9.88
C ASP A 159 -33.03 -29.76 10.99
N CYS A 160 -32.71 -30.11 12.24
CA CYS A 160 -32.79 -29.19 13.36
C CYS A 160 -31.79 -29.55 14.45
N TYR A 161 -31.16 -28.52 15.00
CA TYR A 161 -30.16 -28.70 16.05
C TYR A 161 -29.97 -27.41 16.84
N ARG A 162 -29.37 -27.51 18.03
CA ARG A 162 -29.02 -26.35 18.85
C ARG A 162 -27.54 -26.02 18.70
N ILE A 163 -27.24 -24.77 18.34
CA ILE A 163 -25.88 -24.23 18.39
C ILE A 163 -25.64 -23.66 19.79
N ARG A 164 -24.66 -24.22 20.50
CA ARG A 164 -24.20 -23.68 21.79
C ARG A 164 -23.54 -22.33 21.57
N GLN A 165 -23.86 -21.37 22.45
CA GLN A 165 -23.13 -20.11 22.48
C GLN A 165 -21.74 -20.31 23.11
N HIS A 166 -20.88 -19.31 22.95
CA HIS A 166 -19.55 -19.30 23.56
C HIS A 166 -19.66 -19.51 25.07
N ARG A 167 -18.70 -20.23 25.68
CA ARG A 167 -18.76 -20.70 27.09
C ARG A 167 -18.98 -19.60 28.14
N SER A 168 -18.73 -18.34 27.79
CA SER A 168 -18.91 -17.17 28.65
C SER A 168 -20.32 -16.57 28.61
N ASP A 169 -21.20 -17.05 27.72
CA ASP A 169 -22.55 -16.51 27.55
C ASP A 169 -23.55 -17.34 28.36
N THR A 170 -24.30 -16.68 29.24
CA THR A 170 -25.35 -17.31 30.06
C THR A 170 -26.67 -17.47 29.28
N ARG A 171 -26.76 -16.89 28.08
CA ARG A 171 -27.98 -16.98 27.26
C ARG A 171 -28.11 -18.39 26.65
N PRO A 172 -29.36 -18.86 26.42
CA PRO A 172 -29.58 -20.14 25.78
C PRO A 172 -29.05 -20.14 24.34
N GLY A 173 -28.52 -21.29 23.92
CA GLY A 173 -28.07 -21.52 22.54
C GLY A 173 -29.15 -21.27 21.50
N LEU A 174 -28.77 -21.02 20.24
CA LEU A 174 -29.71 -20.80 19.14
C LEU A 174 -30.21 -22.14 18.62
N LEU A 175 -31.53 -22.28 18.44
CA LEU A 175 -32.09 -23.41 17.69
C LEU A 175 -32.06 -23.07 16.20
N ILE A 176 -31.51 -23.98 15.40
CA ILE A 176 -31.48 -23.89 13.96
C ILE A 176 -32.50 -24.87 13.41
N VAL A 177 -33.35 -24.39 12.50
CA VAL A 177 -34.35 -25.22 11.84
C VAL A 177 -34.24 -25.01 10.34
N ALA A 178 -33.91 -26.07 9.62
CA ALA A 178 -33.89 -26.11 8.17
C ALA A 178 -35.17 -26.76 7.66
N PHE A 179 -35.94 -26.03 6.85
CA PHE A 179 -37.14 -26.57 6.22
C PHE A 179 -36.83 -27.20 4.86
N VAL A 180 -37.63 -28.18 4.47
CA VAL A 180 -37.54 -28.79 3.12
C VAL A 180 -37.96 -27.78 2.06
N ARG A 181 -39.07 -27.05 2.28
CA ARG A 181 -39.62 -26.10 1.30
C ARG A 181 -39.52 -24.66 1.79
N LYS A 182 -39.20 -23.75 0.87
CA LYS A 182 -39.19 -22.29 1.11
C LYS A 182 -40.55 -21.76 1.58
N ILE A 183 -41.64 -22.37 1.11
CA ILE A 183 -43.00 -21.92 1.44
C ILE A 183 -43.32 -22.17 2.91
N ASP A 184 -42.94 -23.33 3.45
CA ASP A 184 -43.19 -23.70 4.85
C ASP A 184 -42.41 -22.79 5.79
N LYS A 185 -41.13 -22.57 5.47
CA LYS A 185 -40.29 -21.62 6.20
C LYS A 185 -40.88 -20.21 6.20
N LYS A 186 -41.39 -19.73 5.05
CA LYS A 186 -41.99 -18.39 4.93
C LYS A 186 -43.30 -18.30 5.70
N GLY A 187 -44.13 -19.34 5.65
CA GLY A 187 -45.38 -19.44 6.41
C GLY A 187 -45.12 -19.37 7.91
N PHE A 188 -44.24 -20.23 8.41
CA PHE A 188 -43.83 -20.25 9.81
C PHE A 188 -43.23 -18.91 10.27
N TYR A 189 -42.29 -18.35 9.50
CA TYR A 189 -41.67 -17.06 9.82
C TYR A 189 -42.71 -15.92 9.88
N SER A 190 -43.65 -15.88 8.94
CA SER A 190 -44.70 -14.86 8.89
C SER A 190 -45.70 -15.01 10.06
N ALA A 191 -46.05 -16.24 10.41
CA ALA A 191 -46.91 -16.54 11.55
C ALA A 191 -46.25 -16.10 12.86
N ALA A 192 -44.98 -16.47 13.07
CA ALA A 192 -44.20 -16.04 14.22
C ALA A 192 -44.03 -14.52 14.29
N TRP A 193 -43.77 -13.85 13.16
CA TRP A 193 -43.65 -12.39 13.10
C TRP A 193 -44.95 -11.66 13.46
N SER A 194 -46.09 -12.26 13.11
CA SER A 194 -47.42 -11.70 13.44
C SER A 194 -47.70 -11.77 14.94
N LYS A 195 -47.12 -12.75 15.64
CA LYS A 195 -47.22 -12.90 17.10
C LYS A 195 -46.15 -12.07 17.82
N LYS A 196 -46.45 -10.79 18.06
CA LYS A 196 -45.51 -9.83 18.64
C LYS A 196 -44.96 -10.23 20.01
N ASP A 197 -45.75 -10.88 20.86
CA ASP A 197 -45.39 -11.15 22.26
C ASP A 197 -45.12 -12.64 22.55
N LEU A 198 -44.57 -13.35 21.57
CA LEU A 198 -44.19 -14.76 21.71
C LEU A 198 -43.18 -14.96 22.86
N ASN A 199 -43.59 -15.70 23.88
CA ASN A 199 -42.79 -15.92 25.09
C ASN A 199 -42.66 -17.42 25.42
N ILE A 200 -41.78 -17.74 26.37
CA ILE A 200 -41.59 -19.14 26.83
C ILE A 200 -42.81 -19.74 27.56
N ARG A 201 -43.68 -18.90 28.13
CA ARG A 201 -44.92 -19.35 28.79
C ARG A 201 -45.94 -19.86 27.78
N ASP A 202 -45.98 -19.26 26.59
CA ASP A 202 -46.88 -19.66 25.51
C ASP A 202 -46.57 -21.07 25.01
N VAL A 203 -45.31 -21.50 25.10
CA VAL A 203 -44.87 -22.88 24.77
C VAL A 203 -44.92 -23.83 25.98
N GLY A 204 -45.53 -23.40 27.09
CA GLY A 204 -45.76 -24.21 28.28
C GLY A 204 -44.57 -24.34 29.23
N ILE A 205 -43.51 -23.53 29.08
CA ILE A 205 -42.35 -23.56 29.98
C ILE A 205 -42.59 -22.59 31.14
N ILE A 206 -42.88 -23.14 32.32
CA ILE A 206 -43.22 -22.37 33.53
C ILE A 206 -41.97 -22.15 34.44
N LEU A 207 -40.93 -22.98 34.30
CA LEU A 207 -39.68 -22.81 35.03
C LEU A 207 -38.86 -21.62 34.50
N GLY A 208 -38.25 -20.86 35.42
CA GLY A 208 -37.39 -19.71 35.12
C GLY A 208 -38.13 -18.39 34.86
N GLU A 209 -37.37 -17.32 34.59
CA GLU A 209 -37.92 -16.01 34.24
C GLU A 209 -38.57 -16.01 32.84
N PRO A 210 -39.65 -15.24 32.62
CA PRO A 210 -40.27 -15.11 31.32
C PRO A 210 -39.28 -14.50 30.32
N ALA A 211 -38.86 -15.29 29.33
CA ALA A 211 -38.04 -14.86 28.21
C ALA A 211 -38.87 -14.76 26.93
N ARG A 212 -38.52 -13.78 26.08
CA ARG A 212 -39.11 -13.62 24.75
C ARG A 212 -38.41 -14.53 23.75
N ILE A 213 -39.20 -15.21 22.92
CA ILE A 213 -38.70 -16.05 21.84
C ILE A 213 -38.69 -15.22 20.56
N TYR A 214 -37.57 -15.23 19.83
CA TYR A 214 -37.44 -14.57 18.55
C TYR A 214 -37.21 -15.59 17.45
N VAL A 215 -37.98 -15.50 16.38
CA VAL A 215 -37.77 -16.27 15.15
C VAL A 215 -37.15 -15.34 14.11
N ASN A 216 -35.90 -15.62 13.73
CA ASN A 216 -35.13 -14.81 12.80
C ASN A 216 -34.78 -15.62 11.54
N ASN A 217 -34.54 -14.91 10.43
CA ASN A 217 -33.92 -15.53 9.26
C ASN A 217 -32.44 -15.80 9.55
N SER A 218 -31.93 -16.94 9.10
CA SER A 218 -30.49 -17.20 9.18
C SER A 218 -29.73 -16.30 8.19
N LEU A 219 -28.65 -15.70 8.69
CA LEU A 219 -27.80 -14.78 7.94
C LEU A 219 -26.35 -15.28 7.92
N THR A 220 -25.67 -15.04 6.81
CA THR A 220 -24.22 -15.22 6.74
C THR A 220 -23.52 -14.31 7.76
N PRO A 221 -22.29 -14.65 8.18
CA PRO A 221 -21.51 -13.79 9.07
C PRO A 221 -21.35 -12.36 8.54
N GLN A 222 -21.13 -12.21 7.23
CA GLN A 222 -21.02 -10.89 6.57
C GLN A 222 -22.34 -10.12 6.65
N ASN A 223 -23.47 -10.75 6.32
CA ASN A 223 -24.77 -10.08 6.39
C ASN A 223 -25.18 -9.76 7.83
N ARG A 224 -24.79 -10.58 8.81
CA ARG A 224 -24.99 -10.29 10.24
C ARG A 224 -24.21 -9.06 10.67
N LYS A 225 -22.92 -8.95 10.28
CA LYS A 225 -22.12 -7.73 10.50
C LYS A 225 -22.78 -6.51 9.85
N LEU A 226 -23.23 -6.64 8.60
CA LEU A 226 -23.88 -5.55 7.89
C LEU A 226 -25.23 -5.17 8.52
N LEU A 227 -26.00 -6.12 9.06
CA LEU A 227 -27.21 -5.84 9.82
C LEU A 227 -26.92 -5.01 11.09
N HIS A 228 -25.83 -5.33 11.81
CA HIS A 228 -25.40 -4.52 12.95
C HIS A 228 -25.05 -3.09 12.53
N ALA A 229 -24.26 -2.94 11.47
CA ALA A 229 -23.92 -1.63 10.91
C ALA A 229 -25.17 -0.85 10.45
N CYS A 230 -26.14 -1.51 9.82
CA CYS A 230 -27.41 -0.88 9.42
C CYS A 230 -28.24 -0.42 10.63
N LYS A 231 -28.27 -1.21 11.72
CA LYS A 231 -28.97 -0.83 12.97
C LYS A 231 -28.34 0.41 13.59
N GLU A 232 -27.01 0.45 13.64
CA GLU A 232 -26.27 1.59 14.15
C GLU A 232 -26.49 2.83 13.28
N TYR A 233 -26.34 2.68 11.97
CA TYR A 233 -26.58 3.75 11.00
C TYR A 233 -28.01 4.31 11.11
N LYS A 234 -29.01 3.44 11.27
CA LYS A 234 -30.40 3.83 11.49
C LYS A 234 -30.56 4.72 12.71
N ARG A 235 -29.92 4.35 13.83
CA ARG A 235 -29.97 5.06 15.11
C ARG A 235 -29.30 6.44 15.02
N THR A 236 -28.15 6.53 14.34
CA THR A 236 -27.36 7.75 14.26
C THR A 236 -27.90 8.75 13.22
N ASN A 237 -28.51 8.28 12.13
CA ASN A 237 -28.93 9.11 11.00
C ASN A 237 -30.46 9.26 10.86
N SER A 238 -31.21 8.98 11.93
CA SER A 238 -32.67 9.17 12.00
C SER A 238 -33.47 8.49 10.89
N TYR A 239 -33.09 7.28 10.47
CA TYR A 239 -33.90 6.48 9.55
C TYR A 239 -35.07 5.84 10.30
N LYS A 240 -36.30 6.02 9.82
CA LYS A 240 -37.51 5.51 10.47
C LYS A 240 -37.66 3.99 10.31
N PHE A 241 -37.37 3.45 9.12
CA PHE A 241 -37.63 2.04 8.82
C PHE A 241 -36.37 1.26 8.44
N MET A 242 -36.30 0.02 8.94
CA MET A 242 -35.31 -0.97 8.56
C MET A 242 -35.95 -2.35 8.61
N TRP A 243 -35.71 -3.17 7.60
CA TRP A 243 -36.14 -4.56 7.60
C TRP A 243 -35.16 -5.43 6.82
N VAL A 244 -35.23 -6.73 7.09
CA VAL A 244 -34.45 -7.75 6.39
C VAL A 244 -35.42 -8.65 5.63
N ARG A 245 -35.15 -8.89 4.34
CA ARG A 245 -35.94 -9.80 3.52
C ARG A 245 -35.02 -10.64 2.66
N ASP A 246 -35.17 -11.96 2.74
CA ASP A 246 -34.37 -12.93 1.97
C ASP A 246 -32.84 -12.68 2.10
N GLY A 247 -32.40 -12.31 3.31
CA GLY A 247 -31.00 -12.01 3.60
C GLY A 247 -30.49 -10.64 3.14
N ARG A 248 -31.36 -9.80 2.56
CA ARG A 248 -31.04 -8.44 2.12
C ARG A 248 -31.57 -7.40 3.11
N MET A 249 -30.77 -6.37 3.37
CA MET A 249 -31.08 -5.31 4.31
C MET A 249 -31.63 -4.09 3.57
N PHE A 250 -32.72 -3.53 4.07
CA PHE A 250 -33.34 -2.34 3.49
C PHE A 250 -33.45 -1.25 4.53
N LEU A 251 -33.13 -0.02 4.12
CA LEU A 251 -33.29 1.20 4.92
C LEU A 251 -34.24 2.16 4.19
N LYS A 252 -35.06 2.87 4.96
CA LYS A 252 -35.93 3.95 4.45
C LYS A 252 -35.98 5.08 5.47
N LYS A 253 -35.69 6.31 5.03
CA LYS A 253 -35.54 7.48 5.93
C LYS A 253 -36.89 7.90 6.53
N ASP A 254 -37.89 8.15 5.70
CA ASP A 254 -39.25 8.54 6.08
C ASP A 254 -40.31 7.87 5.17
N GLU A 255 -41.60 8.22 5.28
CA GLU A 255 -42.64 7.67 4.40
C GLU A 255 -42.43 8.01 2.91
N ASN A 256 -41.85 9.18 2.61
CA ASN A 256 -41.76 9.75 1.26
C ASN A 256 -40.47 9.36 0.53
N SER A 257 -39.45 8.96 1.27
CA SER A 257 -38.14 8.60 0.74
C SER A 257 -38.17 7.22 0.06
N PRO A 258 -37.38 6.99 -0.99
CA PRO A 258 -37.22 5.66 -1.56
C PRO A 258 -36.56 4.71 -0.56
N ARG A 259 -36.87 3.41 -0.68
CA ARG A 259 -36.13 2.37 0.04
C ARG A 259 -34.75 2.19 -0.59
N VAL A 260 -33.74 2.00 0.23
CA VAL A 260 -32.37 1.72 -0.21
C VAL A 260 -32.00 0.30 0.19
N ASN A 261 -31.51 -0.50 -0.76
CA ASN A 261 -30.95 -1.82 -0.48
C ASN A 261 -29.48 -1.66 -0.07
N ILE A 262 -29.12 -2.14 1.11
CA ILE A 262 -27.76 -2.06 1.63
C ILE A 262 -27.07 -3.40 1.34
N THR A 263 -26.20 -3.40 0.34
CA THR A 263 -25.43 -4.58 -0.08
C THR A 263 -24.06 -4.65 0.60
N SER A 264 -23.48 -3.50 0.96
CA SER A 264 -22.18 -3.40 1.61
C SER A 264 -22.11 -2.21 2.55
N GLN A 265 -21.06 -2.16 3.36
CA GLN A 265 -20.79 -1.03 4.25
C GLN A 265 -20.45 0.25 3.45
N GLU A 266 -19.90 0.13 2.25
CA GLU A 266 -19.65 1.28 1.37
C GLU A 266 -20.94 2.02 1.01
N VAL A 267 -22.05 1.29 0.81
CA VAL A 267 -23.36 1.93 0.53
C VAL A 267 -23.77 2.82 1.70
N LEU A 268 -23.53 2.40 2.94
CA LEU A 268 -23.80 3.23 4.13
C LEU A 268 -22.92 4.49 4.16
N LEU A 269 -21.65 4.37 3.77
CA LEU A 269 -20.73 5.51 3.68
C LEU A 269 -21.19 6.52 2.62
N ARG A 270 -21.58 6.04 1.43
CA ARG A 270 -22.10 6.89 0.35
C ARG A 270 -23.38 7.62 0.76
N LEU A 271 -24.26 6.96 1.53
CA LEU A 271 -25.45 7.59 2.08
C LEU A 271 -25.11 8.66 3.13
N ALA A 272 -24.03 8.48 3.91
CA ALA A 272 -23.56 9.51 4.84
C ALA A 272 -22.97 10.72 4.10
N SER A 273 -22.26 10.51 2.99
CA SER A 273 -21.69 11.60 2.19
C SER A 273 -22.72 12.37 1.37
N SER A 274 -23.92 11.82 1.16
CA SER A 274 -24.99 12.43 0.38
C SER A 274 -26.07 13.10 1.26
N ALA A 275 -25.91 13.05 2.59
CA ALA A 275 -26.84 13.58 3.58
C ALA A 275 -26.31 14.90 4.17
#